data_AF-A0A920EUA3-F1
#
_entry.id   AF-A0A920EUA3-F1
#
_cell.length_a   1.000
_cell.length_b   1.000
_cell.length_c   1.000
_cell.angle_alpha   90.00
_cell.angle_beta   90.00
_cell.angle_gamma   90.00
#
_symmetry.space_group_name_H-M   'P 1'
#
loop_
_entity.id
_entity.type
_entity.pdbx_description
1 polymer ?
#
loop_
_entity_poly.entity_id
_entity_poly.type
_entity_poly.pdbx_seq_one_letter_code
_entity_poly.pdbx_strand_id
1 'polypeptide(L)'
;MSAPITHAMVLAAGLGTRMRARAEDPPKPLTEVAGRTLLDRLLDRLEQAGMTHIVINLHHKAERISDHLAQRDGAEIVYSDERTELLETGGGVKKALPLLGPILSSSAMGIFSGRKMPISWLRYARALMRRAWTPC
;
A
#
# COMPACT_ATOMS: atom_id res chain seq x y z
N MET A 1 -16.92 18.93 -15.12
CA MET A 1 -16.76 18.19 -13.85
C MET A 1 -15.75 17.08 -14.09
N SER A 2 -14.67 17.01 -13.31
CA SER A 2 -13.63 15.97 -13.49
C SER A 2 -14.18 14.63 -12.99
N ALA A 3 -13.91 13.54 -13.73
CA ALA A 3 -14.36 12.19 -13.36
C ALA A 3 -13.86 11.81 -11.95
N PRO A 4 -14.65 11.07 -11.16
CA PRO A 4 -14.23 10.63 -9.84
C PRO A 4 -13.00 9.73 -9.94
N ILE A 5 -12.01 9.97 -9.06
CA ILE A 5 -10.84 9.09 -8.94
C ILE A 5 -11.30 7.82 -8.23
N THR A 6 -11.23 6.69 -8.92
CA THR A 6 -11.61 5.37 -8.40
C THR A 6 -10.45 4.38 -8.40
N HIS A 7 -9.30 4.78 -8.94
CA HIS A 7 -8.12 3.93 -9.04
C HIS A 7 -7.05 4.36 -8.05
N ALA A 8 -6.43 3.40 -7.38
CA ALA A 8 -5.31 3.62 -6.48
C ALA A 8 -4.13 2.70 -6.80
N MET A 9 -2.92 3.14 -6.44
CA MET A 9 -1.73 2.29 -6.46
C MET A 9 -1.14 2.17 -5.05
N VAL A 10 -0.80 0.96 -4.63
CA VAL A 10 -0.13 0.66 -3.37
C VAL A 10 1.27 0.13 -3.66
N LEU A 11 2.28 0.85 -3.15
CA LEU A 11 3.67 0.40 -3.25
C LEU A 11 4.04 -0.58 -2.12
N ALA A 12 4.01 -1.87 -2.43
CA ALA A 12 4.30 -2.97 -1.51
C ALA A 12 5.66 -3.67 -1.80
N ALA A 13 6.34 -3.33 -2.89
CA ALA A 13 7.64 -3.92 -3.29
C ALA A 13 8.86 -3.57 -2.40
N GLY A 14 8.68 -2.74 -1.36
CA GLY A 14 9.80 -2.24 -0.55
C GLY A 14 10.44 -3.31 0.35
N LEU A 15 11.76 -3.47 0.25
CA LEU A 15 12.56 -4.44 1.01
C LEU A 15 12.62 -4.19 2.54
N GLY A 16 12.14 -3.05 3.03
CA GLY A 16 12.10 -2.77 4.47
C GLY A 16 13.49 -2.71 5.16
N THR A 17 14.57 -2.52 4.39
CA THR A 17 15.97 -2.64 4.86
C THR A 17 16.33 -1.76 6.05
N ARG A 18 15.62 -0.64 6.26
CA ARG A 18 15.80 0.24 7.43
C ARG A 18 15.28 -0.36 8.75
N MET A 19 14.42 -1.38 8.70
CA MET A 19 13.86 -2.05 9.87
C MET A 19 14.68 -3.26 10.35
N ARG A 20 15.83 -3.59 9.70
CA ARG A 20 16.60 -4.82 9.97
C ARG A 20 15.71 -6.08 10.04
N ALA A 21 14.67 -6.13 9.21
CA ALA A 21 13.79 -7.29 9.13
C ALA A 21 14.61 -8.52 8.75
N ARG A 22 14.52 -9.58 9.55
CA ARG A 22 15.15 -10.87 9.28
C ARG A 22 14.45 -11.54 8.10
N ALA A 23 15.13 -12.46 7.44
CA ALA A 23 14.58 -13.22 6.32
C ALA A 23 13.30 -14.01 6.71
N GLU A 24 13.11 -14.30 7.99
CA GLU A 24 11.93 -15.00 8.53
C GLU A 24 10.73 -14.07 8.78
N ASP A 25 10.97 -12.77 8.95
CA ASP A 25 9.92 -11.81 9.32
C ASP A 25 8.88 -11.66 8.20
N PRO A 26 7.59 -11.46 8.54
CA PRO A 26 6.59 -11.15 7.53
C PRO A 26 7.02 -9.92 6.71
N PRO A 27 6.76 -9.90 5.39
CA PRO A 27 7.08 -8.72 4.58
C PRO A 27 6.39 -7.50 5.20
N LYS A 28 7.03 -6.34 5.13
CA LYS A 28 6.53 -5.09 5.77
C LYS A 28 5.03 -4.82 5.55
N PRO A 29 4.44 -5.04 4.35
CA PRO A 29 3.00 -4.89 4.16
C PRO A 29 2.14 -5.78 5.07
N LEU A 30 2.60 -7.00 5.36
CA LEU A 30 1.92 -7.98 6.21
C LEU A 30 2.31 -7.88 7.68
N THR A 31 3.12 -6.90 8.08
CA THR A 31 3.39 -6.67 9.50
C THR A 31 2.09 -6.30 10.22
N GLU A 32 1.79 -7.02 11.28
CA GLU A 32 0.60 -6.78 12.09
C GLU A 32 0.83 -5.67 13.12
N VAL A 33 -0.14 -4.78 13.24
CA VAL A 33 -0.21 -3.79 14.31
C VAL A 33 -1.59 -3.88 14.93
N ALA A 34 -1.65 -4.23 16.22
CA ALA A 34 -2.89 -4.46 16.96
C ALA A 34 -3.85 -5.44 16.23
N GLY A 35 -3.33 -6.61 15.83
CA GLY A 35 -4.10 -7.72 15.25
C GLY A 35 -4.60 -7.52 13.81
N ARG A 36 -4.11 -6.50 13.09
CA ARG A 36 -4.42 -6.29 11.66
C ARG A 36 -3.17 -5.87 10.90
N THR A 37 -3.00 -6.37 9.68
CA THR A 37 -1.85 -6.02 8.84
C THR A 37 -1.88 -4.55 8.42
N LEU A 38 -0.70 -3.97 8.15
CA LEU A 38 -0.59 -2.62 7.60
C LEU A 38 -1.27 -2.51 6.23
N LEU A 39 -1.17 -3.56 5.41
CA LEU A 39 -1.79 -3.65 4.10
C LEU A 39 -3.32 -3.62 4.19
N ASP A 40 -3.92 -4.45 5.05
CA ASP A 40 -5.38 -4.45 5.22
C ASP A 40 -5.90 -3.09 5.68
N ARG A 41 -5.20 -2.46 6.62
CA ARG A 41 -5.56 -1.13 7.11
C ARG A 41 -5.49 -0.06 6.01
N LEU A 42 -4.60 -0.23 5.04
CA LEU A 42 -4.49 0.67 3.90
C LEU A 42 -5.63 0.41 2.90
N LEU A 43 -5.88 -0.86 2.57
CA LEU A 43 -6.93 -1.25 1.63
C LEU A 43 -8.32 -0.84 2.12
N ASP A 44 -8.65 -1.10 3.40
CA ASP A 44 -9.91 -0.65 4.01
C ASP A 44 -10.11 0.87 3.84
N ARG A 45 -9.02 1.65 3.97
CA ARG A 45 -9.11 3.11 3.83
C ARG A 45 -9.28 3.55 2.38
N LEU A 46 -8.68 2.84 1.44
CA LEU A 46 -8.85 3.11 0.02
C LEU A 46 -10.30 2.79 -0.40
N GLU A 47 -10.84 1.66 0.06
CA GLU A 47 -12.24 1.28 -0.14
C GLU A 47 -13.19 2.31 0.49
N GLN A 48 -12.95 2.74 1.73
CA GLN A 48 -13.73 3.82 2.38
C GLN A 48 -13.62 5.17 1.65
N ALA A 49 -12.53 5.40 0.91
CA ALA A 49 -12.36 6.58 0.07
C ALA A 49 -13.03 6.44 -1.31
N GLY A 50 -13.72 5.33 -1.58
CA GLY A 50 -14.40 5.06 -2.84
C GLY A 50 -13.50 4.52 -3.95
N MET A 51 -12.30 4.02 -3.61
CA MET A 51 -11.44 3.34 -4.58
C MET A 51 -12.00 1.94 -4.86
N THR A 52 -12.16 1.61 -6.14
CA THR A 52 -12.67 0.32 -6.59
C THR A 52 -11.63 -0.50 -7.34
N HIS A 53 -10.56 0.12 -7.82
CA HIS A 53 -9.46 -0.54 -8.52
C HIS A 53 -8.14 -0.21 -7.81
N ILE A 54 -7.41 -1.21 -7.34
CA ILE A 54 -6.18 -1.04 -6.57
C ILE A 54 -5.06 -1.86 -7.21
N VAL A 55 -4.05 -1.16 -7.74
CA VAL A 55 -2.84 -1.80 -8.27
C VAL A 55 -1.81 -1.93 -7.17
N ILE A 56 -1.34 -3.14 -6.90
CA ILE A 56 -0.33 -3.42 -5.87
C ILE A 56 0.92 -3.94 -6.56
N ASN A 57 2.06 -3.27 -6.35
CA ASN A 57 3.31 -3.80 -6.88
C ASN A 57 3.94 -4.85 -5.97
N LEU A 58 4.37 -5.96 -6.56
CA LEU A 58 4.89 -7.12 -5.83
C LEU A 58 6.33 -7.39 -6.22
N HIS A 59 7.24 -7.47 -5.24
CA HIS A 59 8.63 -7.86 -5.48
C HIS A 59 9.08 -8.91 -4.47
N HIS A 60 9.52 -8.49 -3.28
CA HIS A 60 10.00 -9.40 -2.23
C HIS A 60 8.84 -10.10 -1.53
N LYS A 61 8.91 -11.44 -1.42
CA LYS A 61 7.85 -12.29 -0.81
C LYS A 61 6.46 -12.05 -1.41
N ALA A 62 6.41 -11.82 -2.72
CA ALA A 62 5.20 -11.56 -3.49
C ALA A 62 4.09 -12.60 -3.24
N GLU A 63 4.45 -13.89 -3.13
CA GLU A 63 3.52 -14.99 -2.88
C GLU A 63 2.74 -14.82 -1.58
N ARG A 64 3.41 -14.45 -0.48
CA ARG A 64 2.73 -14.21 0.79
C ARG A 64 1.71 -13.07 0.72
N ILE A 65 2.02 -12.04 -0.06
CA ILE A 65 1.10 -10.90 -0.25
C ILE A 65 -0.08 -11.33 -1.12
N SER A 66 0.15 -12.05 -2.22
CA SER A 66 -0.94 -12.55 -3.06
C SER A 66 -1.84 -13.53 -2.32
N ASP A 67 -1.28 -14.42 -1.52
CA ASP A 67 -2.04 -15.41 -0.75
C ASP A 67 -2.91 -14.73 0.32
N HIS A 68 -2.36 -13.75 1.03
CA HIS A 68 -3.09 -12.94 2.01
C HIS A 68 -4.27 -12.20 1.38
N LEU A 69 -4.07 -11.64 0.17
CA LEU A 69 -5.08 -10.87 -0.53
C LEU A 69 -6.07 -11.71 -1.31
N ALA A 70 -5.75 -12.96 -1.65
CA ALA A 70 -6.67 -13.86 -2.36
C ALA A 70 -7.93 -14.18 -1.55
N GLN A 71 -7.89 -14.04 -0.23
CA GLN A 71 -9.01 -14.25 0.68
C GLN A 71 -9.80 -12.98 0.98
N ARG A 72 -9.44 -11.85 0.36
CA ARG A 72 -10.04 -10.54 0.65
C ARG A 72 -11.14 -10.23 -0.36
N ASP A 73 -12.31 -9.88 0.15
CA ASP A 73 -13.40 -9.27 -0.62
C ASP A 73 -13.29 -7.73 -0.59
N GLY A 74 -13.73 -7.05 -1.66
CA GLY A 74 -13.77 -5.60 -1.71
C GLY A 74 -13.41 -5.02 -3.08
N ALA A 75 -12.44 -4.11 -3.10
CA ALA A 75 -11.95 -3.50 -4.33
C ALA A 75 -11.24 -4.54 -5.24
N GLU A 76 -11.29 -4.33 -6.55
CA GLU A 76 -10.53 -5.11 -7.51
C GLU A 76 -9.04 -4.88 -7.28
N ILE A 77 -8.30 -5.96 -7.00
CA ILE A 77 -6.86 -5.93 -6.78
C ILE A 77 -6.16 -6.44 -8.03
N VAL A 78 -5.29 -5.60 -8.61
CA VAL A 78 -4.45 -5.93 -9.75
C VAL A 78 -3.00 -5.94 -9.32
N TYR A 79 -2.25 -6.98 -9.68
CA TYR A 79 -0.84 -7.09 -9.31
C TYR A 79 0.08 -6.57 -10.40
N SER A 80 0.95 -5.62 -10.06
CA SER A 80 2.09 -5.23 -10.88
C SER A 80 3.30 -6.06 -10.45
N ASP A 81 3.58 -7.14 -11.17
CA ASP A 81 4.65 -8.07 -10.84
C ASP A 81 6.03 -7.46 -11.14
N GLU A 82 6.83 -7.20 -10.10
CA GLU A 82 8.21 -6.72 -10.16
C GLU A 82 9.21 -7.79 -9.68
N ARG A 83 8.84 -9.06 -9.52
CA ARG A 83 9.69 -10.12 -8.95
C ARG A 83 11.07 -10.26 -9.61
N THR A 84 11.18 -9.98 -10.91
CA THR A 84 12.43 -10.09 -11.67
C THR A 84 13.38 -8.91 -11.48
N GLU A 85 12.86 -7.72 -11.17
CA GLU A 85 13.64 -6.49 -11.05
C GLU A 85 12.92 -5.50 -10.14
N LEU A 86 13.60 -5.05 -9.08
CA LEU A 86 13.06 -4.01 -8.20
C LEU A 86 13.14 -2.65 -8.92
N LEU A 87 11.99 -2.10 -9.31
CA LEU A 87 11.93 -0.87 -10.10
C LEU A 87 11.86 0.39 -9.24
N GLU A 88 12.04 0.26 -7.93
CA GLU A 88 11.87 1.31 -6.94
C GLU A 88 10.52 2.05 -7.10
N THR A 89 10.36 3.21 -6.47
CA THR A 89 9.08 3.95 -6.52
C THR A 89 8.74 4.45 -7.93
N GLY A 90 9.69 5.08 -8.61
CA GLY A 90 9.45 5.72 -9.91
C GLY A 90 9.24 4.72 -11.04
N GLY A 91 10.05 3.65 -11.09
CA GLY A 91 9.92 2.61 -12.11
C GLY A 91 8.68 1.74 -11.87
N GLY A 92 8.34 1.46 -10.61
CA GLY A 92 7.11 0.72 -10.29
C GLY A 92 5.85 1.47 -10.72
N VAL A 93 5.77 2.78 -10.45
CA VAL A 93 4.66 3.62 -10.96
C VAL A 93 4.62 3.59 -12.49
N LYS A 94 5.77 3.76 -13.16
CA LYS A 94 5.84 3.75 -14.64
C LYS A 94 5.34 2.43 -15.23
N LYS A 95 5.69 1.29 -14.61
CA LYS A 95 5.23 -0.04 -15.04
C LYS A 95 3.73 -0.23 -14.85
N ALA A 96 3.18 0.31 -13.77
CA ALA A 96 1.76 0.21 -13.45
C ALA A 96 0.88 1.21 -14.22
N LEU A 97 1.44 2.25 -14.85
CA LEU A 97 0.67 3.26 -15.61
C LEU A 97 -0.36 2.67 -16.59
N PRO A 98 -0.07 1.61 -17.38
CA PRO A 98 -1.06 1.03 -18.29
C PRO A 98 -2.21 0.33 -17.59
N LEU A 99 -2.03 -0.08 -16.33
CA LEU A 99 -3.04 -0.72 -15.48
C LEU A 99 -3.88 0.32 -14.70
N LEU A 100 -3.55 1.60 -14.86
CA LEU A 100 -4.00 2.68 -14.02
C LEU A 100 -4.74 3.74 -14.86
N GLY A 101 -5.98 4.04 -14.48
CA GLY A 101 -6.73 5.20 -14.98
C GLY A 101 -6.27 6.52 -14.34
N PRO A 102 -7.16 7.50 -14.09
CA PRO A 102 -6.85 8.62 -13.19
C PRO A 102 -6.56 8.09 -11.77
N ILE A 103 -5.36 8.33 -11.23
CA ILE A 103 -4.88 7.64 -10.02
C ILE A 103 -4.74 8.48 -8.76
N LEU A 104 -4.87 7.77 -7.63
CA LEU A 104 -4.32 8.10 -6.32
C LEU A 104 -3.13 7.17 -6.02
N SER A 105 -1.90 7.68 -5.87
CA SER A 105 -0.76 6.81 -5.52
C SER A 105 -0.45 6.87 -4.02
N SER A 106 -0.22 5.71 -3.41
CA SER A 106 0.26 5.57 -2.03
C SER A 106 1.64 4.91 -2.03
N SER A 107 2.65 5.70 -1.69
CA SER A 107 4.01 5.24 -1.47
C SER A 107 4.24 5.04 0.02
N ALA A 108 4.39 3.77 0.43
CA ALA A 108 4.83 3.31 1.74
C ALA A 108 4.46 4.23 2.93
N MET A 109 3.21 4.16 3.40
CA MET A 109 2.72 4.88 4.58
C MET A 109 2.54 6.41 4.42
N GLY A 110 2.40 6.88 3.18
CA GLY A 110 1.90 8.21 2.80
C GLY A 110 1.02 8.13 1.56
N ILE A 111 0.00 8.99 1.47
CA ILE A 111 -0.92 9.09 0.32
C ILE A 111 -0.60 10.40 -0.39
N PHE A 112 -0.31 10.35 -1.70
CA PHE A 112 -0.14 11.56 -2.50
C PHE A 112 -1.31 11.67 -3.48
N SER A 113 -2.07 12.74 -3.34
CA SER A 113 -3.17 13.11 -4.21
C SER A 113 -2.90 14.51 -4.77
N GLY A 114 -3.29 14.75 -6.02
CA GLY A 114 -3.44 16.11 -6.55
C GLY A 114 -4.49 16.95 -5.79
N ARG A 115 -5.15 16.39 -4.76
CA ARG A 115 -6.10 17.07 -3.88
C ARG A 115 -5.68 16.88 -2.41
N LYS A 116 -5.60 17.98 -1.65
CA LYS A 116 -5.24 17.93 -0.22
C LYS A 116 -6.16 16.97 0.55
N MET A 117 -5.57 16.03 1.28
CA MET A 117 -6.30 15.22 2.25
C MET A 117 -6.74 16.04 3.46
N PRO A 118 -7.83 15.64 4.15
CA PRO A 118 -8.31 16.33 5.34
C PRO A 118 -7.28 16.29 6.49
N ILE A 119 -7.10 17.41 7.19
CA ILE A 119 -6.16 17.59 8.32
C ILE A 119 -6.39 16.60 9.48
N SER A 120 -7.62 16.10 9.66
CA SER A 120 -7.93 15.03 10.63
C SER A 120 -7.09 13.77 10.41
N TRP A 121 -6.66 13.54 9.17
CA TRP A 121 -5.91 12.36 8.75
C TRP A 121 -4.42 12.43 9.07
N LEU A 122 -3.79 13.61 8.91
CA LEU A 122 -2.41 13.85 9.38
C LEU A 122 -2.29 13.61 10.89
N ARG A 123 -3.33 13.97 11.66
CA ARG A 123 -3.39 13.72 13.11
C ARG A 123 -3.49 12.23 13.41
N TYR A 124 -4.30 11.48 12.67
CA TYR A 124 -4.44 10.04 12.84
C TYR A 124 -3.16 9.27 12.48
N ALA A 125 -2.52 9.57 11.35
CA ALA A 125 -1.24 8.95 10.96
C ALA A 125 -0.14 9.22 12.00
N ARG A 126 -0.07 10.44 12.53
CA ARG A 126 0.89 10.84 13.58
C ARG A 126 0.56 10.22 14.94
N ALA A 127 -0.70 9.87 15.21
CA ALA A 127 -1.10 9.15 16.42
C ALA A 127 -0.79 7.64 16.32
N LEU A 128 -1.01 7.05 15.14
CA LEU A 128 -0.73 5.64 14.88
C LEU A 128 0.77 5.34 14.93
N MET A 129 1.60 6.19 14.33
CA MET A 129 3.07 6.08 14.41
C MET A 129 3.60 6.25 15.83
N ARG A 130 2.93 7.02 16.69
CA ARG A 130 3.31 7.15 18.11
C ARG A 130 2.91 5.94 18.95
N ARG A 131 1.80 5.27 18.64
CA ARG A 131 1.36 4.07 19.36
C ARG A 131 2.11 2.80 18.95
N ALA A 132 2.54 2.72 17.69
CA ALA A 132 3.34 1.59 17.18
C ALA A 132 4.81 1.65 17.61
N TRP A 133 5.25 2.74 18.26
CA TRP A 133 6.64 2.96 18.67
C TRP A 133 6.69 3.49 20.11
N THR A 134 6.35 2.62 21.06
CA THR A 134 6.82 2.76 22.44
C THR A 134 8.15 2.01 22.52
N PRO A 135 9.27 2.67 22.86
CA PRO A 135 10.50 1.95 23.16
C PRO A 135 10.24 1.14 24.43
N CYS A 136 10.40 -0.19 24.34
CA CYS A 136 10.80 -0.97 25.50
C CYS A 136 12.27 -0.66 25.78
#